data_AF-A0A922WUK3-F1
#
_entry.id   AF-A0A922WUK3-F1
#
_cell.length_a   1.000
_cell.length_b   1.000
_cell.length_c   1.000
_cell.angle_alpha   90.00
_cell.angle_beta   90.00
_cell.angle_gamma   90.00
#
_symmetry.space_group_name_H-M   'P 1'
#
loop_
_entity.id
_entity.type
_entity.pdbx_description
1 polymer ?
#
loop_
_entity_poly.entity_id
_entity_poly.type
_entity_poly.pdbx_seq_one_letter_code
_entity_poly.pdbx_strand_id
1 'polypeptide(L)'
;MSRPREPLRRIVVVGGGQVGVLAALALRRSLPGCEVVVIGGVPNPASFADWSPTAMPFTNKLHDRLGIAEADIVMKAGGSYRLITRYMAWGGAGQSGALAYGEALDPALKTAFARDWGGVRALGGNAPPPGSIAQVLAEAGRFAPPPPEESTPISSVDYALRWNPAAYRALLIE
;
A
#
# COMPACT_ATOMS: atom_id res chain seq x y z
N MET A 1 37.07 -25.95 6.07
CA MET A 1 35.58 -26.02 6.10
C MET A 1 35.11 -25.21 7.29
N SER A 2 34.26 -24.19 7.11
CA SER A 2 33.73 -23.41 8.24
C SER A 2 32.77 -24.27 9.06
N ARG A 3 32.85 -24.21 10.39
CA ARG A 3 31.87 -24.88 11.26
C ARG A 3 30.44 -24.39 10.94
N PRO A 4 29.42 -25.26 11.02
CA PRO A 4 28.03 -24.84 10.92
C PRO A 4 27.74 -23.79 12.00
N ARG A 5 27.05 -22.72 11.63
CA ARG A 5 26.58 -21.74 12.62
C ARG A 5 25.49 -22.37 13.47
N GLU A 6 25.52 -22.12 14.77
CA GLU A 6 24.44 -22.52 15.66
C GLU A 6 23.13 -21.81 15.27
N PRO A 7 21.97 -22.46 15.45
CA PRO A 7 20.67 -21.84 15.18
C PRO A 7 20.46 -20.58 16.03
N LEU A 8 19.82 -19.56 15.46
CA LEU A 8 19.45 -18.34 16.19
C LEU A 8 18.44 -18.67 17.29
N ARG A 9 18.80 -18.40 18.55
CA ARG A 9 17.94 -18.72 19.71
C ARG A 9 17.05 -17.57 20.14
N ARG A 10 17.52 -16.33 20.03
CA ARG A 10 16.79 -15.13 20.46
C ARG A 10 17.10 -13.94 19.56
N ILE A 11 16.05 -13.19 19.21
CA ILE A 11 16.14 -11.90 18.50
C ILE A 11 15.39 -10.85 19.32
N VAL A 12 16.03 -9.70 19.52
CA VAL A 12 15.43 -8.56 20.21
C VAL A 12 15.15 -7.46 19.20
N VAL A 13 13.89 -7.06 19.09
CA VAL A 13 13.44 -5.92 18.29
C VAL A 13 13.27 -4.72 19.21
N VAL A 14 14.08 -3.68 19.04
CA VAL A 14 14.01 -2.46 19.84
C VAL A 14 13.18 -1.42 19.10
N GLY A 15 11.94 -1.22 19.55
CA GLY A 15 10.99 -0.32 18.90
C GLY A 15 9.57 -0.86 19.00
N GLY A 16 8.72 -0.12 19.70
CA GLY A 16 7.33 -0.53 19.93
C GLY A 16 6.35 -0.09 18.84
N GLY A 17 6.77 0.68 17.83
CA GLY A 17 5.87 1.20 16.78
C GLY A 17 5.43 0.14 15.77
N GLN A 18 4.56 0.54 14.82
CA GLN A 18 4.02 -0.38 13.82
C GLN A 18 5.12 -1.09 13.01
N VAL A 19 6.25 -0.44 12.72
CA VAL A 19 7.34 -1.06 11.96
C VAL A 19 8.03 -2.14 12.78
N GLY A 20 8.33 -1.85 14.06
CA GLY A 20 8.97 -2.81 14.96
C GLY A 20 8.09 -4.03 15.23
N VAL A 21 6.79 -3.81 15.45
CA VAL A 21 5.83 -4.90 15.67
C VAL A 21 5.67 -5.76 14.41
N LEU A 22 5.54 -5.16 13.22
CA LEU A 22 5.49 -5.90 11.96
C LEU A 22 6.77 -6.74 11.74
N ALA A 23 7.94 -6.17 12.03
CA ALA A 23 9.20 -6.90 11.95
C ALA A 23 9.22 -8.11 12.92
N ALA A 24 8.75 -7.92 14.15
CA ALA A 24 8.67 -8.98 15.14
C ALA A 24 7.72 -10.11 14.71
N LEU A 25 6.54 -9.78 14.16
CA LEU A 25 5.59 -10.76 13.62
C LEU A 25 6.20 -11.56 12.46
N ALA A 26 6.86 -10.87 11.53
CA ALA A 26 7.55 -11.50 10.40
C ALA A 26 8.65 -12.46 10.89
N LEU A 27 9.51 -12.01 11.80
CA LEU A 27 10.58 -12.82 12.39
C LEU A 27 10.02 -14.05 13.11
N ARG A 28 8.98 -13.89 13.91
CA ARG A 28 8.35 -14.98 14.66
C ARG A 28 7.79 -16.06 13.73
N ARG A 29 7.19 -15.65 12.59
CA ARG A 29 6.62 -16.55 11.59
C ARG A 29 7.69 -17.25 10.76
N SER A 30 8.79 -16.56 10.44
CA SER A 30 9.92 -17.13 9.68
C SER A 30 10.85 -18.00 10.53
N LEU A 31 10.93 -17.77 11.84
CA LEU A 31 11.87 -18.45 12.75
C LEU A 31 11.12 -19.03 13.97
N PRO A 32 10.31 -20.10 13.81
CA PRO A 32 9.46 -20.63 14.87
C PRO A 32 10.23 -21.13 16.11
N GLY A 33 11.48 -21.59 15.91
CA GLY A 33 12.38 -22.02 17.00
C GLY A 33 13.16 -20.89 17.69
N CYS A 34 12.97 -19.64 17.24
CA CYS A 34 13.63 -18.46 17.80
C CYS A 34 12.66 -17.70 18.72
N GLU A 35 13.15 -17.30 19.89
CA GLU A 35 12.45 -16.37 20.75
C GLU A 35 12.55 -14.96 20.16
N VAL A 36 11.42 -14.30 19.92
CA VAL A 36 11.38 -12.91 19.46
C VAL A 36 10.85 -12.04 20.59
N VAL A 37 11.68 -11.12 21.07
CA VAL A 37 11.35 -10.19 22.15
C VAL A 37 11.23 -8.79 21.57
N VAL A 38 10.14 -8.10 21.87
CA VAL A 38 9.96 -6.68 21.51
C VAL A 38 10.21 -5.83 22.74
N ILE A 39 11.18 -4.93 22.66
CA ILE A 39 11.34 -3.87 23.66
C ILE A 39 10.43 -2.72 23.23
N GLY A 40 9.31 -2.61 23.94
CA GLY A 40 8.28 -1.59 23.69
C GLY A 40 8.73 -0.19 24.09
N GLY A 41 8.11 0.79 23.43
CA GLY A 41 8.27 2.21 23.69
C GLY A 41 7.39 3.00 22.74
N VAL A 42 6.94 4.19 23.17
CA VAL A 42 6.22 5.09 22.28
C VAL A 42 7.20 5.57 21.20
N PRO A 43 6.90 5.39 19.90
CA PRO A 43 7.77 5.90 18.85
C PRO A 43 7.98 7.40 19.00
N ASN A 44 9.19 7.87 18.70
CA ASN A 44 9.45 9.31 18.63
C ASN A 44 8.50 9.92 17.59
N PRO A 45 7.89 11.10 17.81
CA PRO A 45 7.09 11.79 16.79
C PRO A 45 7.81 11.99 15.45
N ALA A 46 9.15 12.08 15.45
CA ALA A 46 9.98 12.16 14.24
C ALA A 46 10.16 10.82 13.50
N SER A 47 9.72 9.69 14.07
CA SER A 47 9.79 8.37 13.43
C SER A 47 8.74 8.24 12.32
N PHE A 48 8.99 8.85 11.17
CA PHE A 48 8.04 8.93 10.05
C PHE A 48 7.40 7.58 9.69
N ALA A 49 8.20 6.51 9.63
CA ALA A 49 7.71 5.18 9.26
C ALA A 49 6.72 4.61 10.28
N ASP A 50 6.86 4.94 11.57
CA ASP A 50 5.94 4.48 12.62
C ASP A 50 4.63 5.28 12.67
N TRP A 51 4.62 6.48 12.09
CA TRP A 51 3.44 7.35 12.02
C TRP A 51 2.78 7.37 10.64
N SER A 52 3.33 6.66 9.65
CA SER A 52 2.75 6.60 8.31
C SER A 52 1.36 5.95 8.35
N PRO A 53 0.29 6.65 7.94
CA PRO A 53 -1.08 6.15 8.00
C PRO A 53 -1.46 5.31 6.76
N THR A 54 -0.47 4.90 5.96
CA THR A 54 -0.65 4.16 4.72
C THR A 54 0.67 3.55 4.28
N ALA A 55 0.60 2.59 3.37
CA ALA A 55 1.74 2.08 2.63
C ALA A 55 1.39 1.92 1.14
N MET A 56 2.24 1.22 0.40
CA MET A 56 2.03 0.95 -1.02
C MET A 56 1.18 -0.32 -1.21
N PRO A 57 0.57 -0.53 -2.38
CA PRO A 57 -0.31 -1.69 -2.60
C PRO A 57 0.33 -3.06 -2.31
N PHE A 58 1.64 -3.20 -2.54
CA PHE A 58 2.37 -4.43 -2.21
C PHE A 58 2.32 -4.81 -0.72
N THR A 59 1.99 -3.86 0.17
CA THR A 59 1.83 -4.11 1.60
C THR A 59 0.59 -4.96 1.91
N ASN A 60 -0.43 -4.98 1.04
CA ASN A 60 -1.58 -5.87 1.25
C ASN A 60 -1.12 -7.34 1.25
N LYS A 61 -0.24 -7.72 0.31
CA LYS A 61 0.38 -9.07 0.30
C LYS A 61 1.27 -9.34 1.52
N LEU A 62 1.85 -8.31 2.13
CA LEU A 62 2.56 -8.47 3.39
C LEU A 62 1.59 -8.81 4.52
N HIS A 63 0.47 -8.09 4.62
CA HIS A 63 -0.59 -8.38 5.60
C HIS A 63 -1.10 -9.82 5.47
N ASP A 64 -1.40 -10.27 4.25
CA ASP A 64 -1.82 -11.65 3.98
C ASP A 64 -0.80 -12.68 4.51
N ARG A 65 0.49 -12.47 4.23
CA ARG A 65 1.57 -13.35 4.68
C ARG A 65 1.72 -13.39 6.19
N LEU A 66 1.44 -12.26 6.86
CA LEU A 66 1.48 -12.14 8.31
C LEU A 66 0.18 -12.59 8.99
N GLY A 67 -0.88 -12.85 8.22
CA GLY A 67 -2.20 -13.23 8.74
C GLY A 67 -2.98 -12.05 9.30
N ILE A 68 -2.68 -10.82 8.87
CA ILE A 68 -3.40 -9.61 9.27
C ILE A 68 -4.55 -9.43 8.27
N ALA A 69 -5.79 -9.64 8.72
CA ALA A 69 -6.95 -9.54 7.84
C ALA A 69 -7.19 -8.09 7.40
N GLU A 70 -7.37 -7.88 6.09
CA GLU A 70 -7.73 -6.56 5.54
C GLU A 70 -8.99 -5.98 6.19
N ALA A 71 -10.00 -6.82 6.42
CA ALA A 71 -11.24 -6.43 7.09
C ALA A 71 -10.98 -5.87 8.50
N ASP A 72 -10.02 -6.42 9.24
CA ASP A 72 -9.66 -5.89 10.57
C ASP A 72 -8.95 -4.54 10.47
N ILE A 73 -8.11 -4.33 9.46
CA ILE A 73 -7.49 -3.02 9.23
C ILE A 73 -8.57 -1.97 8.93
N VAL A 74 -9.56 -2.31 8.10
CA VAL A 74 -10.67 -1.42 7.79
C VAL A 74 -11.52 -1.14 9.04
N MET A 75 -11.96 -2.19 9.73
CA MET A 75 -12.96 -2.07 10.81
C MET A 75 -12.36 -1.65 12.16
N LYS A 76 -11.21 -2.21 12.54
CA LYS A 76 -10.58 -1.97 13.84
C LYS A 76 -9.56 -0.83 13.81
N ALA A 77 -8.88 -0.62 12.68
CA ALA A 77 -7.85 0.42 12.54
C ALA A 77 -8.33 1.70 11.82
N GLY A 78 -9.63 1.85 11.58
CA GLY A 78 -10.21 3.01 10.88
C GLY A 78 -9.70 3.13 9.45
N GLY A 79 -9.56 1.99 8.78
CA GLY A 79 -8.91 1.90 7.49
C GLY A 79 -9.77 2.36 6.31
N SER A 80 -9.11 2.72 5.21
CA SER A 80 -9.77 3.03 3.93
C SER A 80 -8.89 2.67 2.74
N TYR A 81 -9.53 2.48 1.59
CA TYR A 81 -8.84 2.17 0.34
C TYR A 81 -8.29 3.45 -0.31
N ARG A 82 -7.08 3.35 -0.87
CA ARG A 82 -6.40 4.41 -1.62
C ARG A 82 -6.07 3.91 -3.02
N LEU A 83 -6.83 4.40 -4.00
CA LEU A 83 -6.71 3.98 -5.41
C LEU A 83 -5.74 4.86 -6.22
N ILE A 84 -5.65 6.14 -5.86
CA ILE A 84 -4.84 7.13 -6.57
C ILE A 84 -4.12 8.06 -5.60
N THR A 85 -3.08 8.72 -6.10
CA THR A 85 -2.48 9.93 -5.51
C THR A 85 -2.78 11.11 -6.42
N ARG A 86 -3.40 12.17 -5.89
CA ARG A 86 -3.68 13.40 -6.63
C ARG A 86 -2.55 14.42 -6.41
N TYR A 87 -2.04 14.97 -7.49
CA TYR A 87 -1.06 16.05 -7.52
C TYR A 87 -1.77 17.33 -7.94
N MET A 88 -1.74 18.35 -7.10
CA MET A 88 -2.38 19.64 -7.36
C MET A 88 -1.30 20.72 -7.47
N ALA A 89 -1.42 21.60 -8.46
CA ALA A 89 -0.57 22.76 -8.70
C ALA A 89 0.92 22.50 -9.00
N TRP A 90 1.34 21.24 -9.21
CA TRP A 90 2.74 20.90 -9.53
C TRP A 90 3.23 21.48 -10.86
N GLY A 91 2.33 21.63 -11.85
CA GLY A 91 2.62 22.25 -13.16
C GLY A 91 2.23 23.73 -13.25
N GLY A 92 1.77 24.34 -12.15
CA GLY A 92 1.19 25.69 -12.10
C GLY A 92 -0.22 25.71 -11.53
N ALA A 93 -0.67 26.90 -11.12
CA ALA A 93 -1.99 27.09 -10.52
C ALA A 93 -3.11 26.58 -11.46
N GLY A 94 -4.08 25.86 -10.89
CA GLY A 94 -5.20 25.27 -11.63
C GLY A 94 -4.88 23.95 -12.35
N GLN A 95 -3.62 23.49 -12.37
CA GLN A 95 -3.29 22.18 -12.93
C GLN A 95 -3.40 21.07 -11.89
N SER A 96 -3.87 19.91 -12.32
CA SER A 96 -3.95 18.71 -11.49
C SER A 96 -3.65 17.46 -12.29
N GLY A 97 -3.06 16.45 -11.63
CA GLY A 97 -2.87 15.12 -12.18
C GLY A 97 -3.19 14.05 -11.14
N ALA A 98 -3.43 12.83 -11.61
CA ALA A 98 -3.63 11.67 -10.75
C ALA A 98 -2.67 10.56 -11.17
N LEU A 99 -2.03 9.92 -10.18
CA LEU A 99 -1.28 8.69 -10.37
C LEU A 99 -2.10 7.54 -9.76
N ALA A 100 -2.55 6.63 -10.61
CA ALA A 100 -3.21 5.40 -10.18
C ALA A 100 -2.21 4.30 -9.87
N TYR A 101 -2.62 3.37 -8.99
CA TYR A 101 -1.90 2.12 -8.78
C TYR A 101 -2.45 1.03 -9.70
N GLY A 102 -1.59 0.08 -10.07
CA GLY A 102 -2.06 -1.18 -10.67
C GLY A 102 -2.42 -1.14 -12.15
N GLU A 103 -2.27 -0.01 -12.84
CA GLU A 103 -2.41 0.00 -14.29
C GLU A 103 -1.23 -0.72 -14.93
N ALA A 104 -1.34 -2.05 -15.03
CA ALA A 104 -0.72 -2.79 -16.09
C ALA A 104 -1.36 -2.30 -17.40
N LEU A 105 -0.92 -1.14 -17.89
CA LEU A 105 -1.09 -0.81 -19.29
C LEU A 105 -0.55 -2.01 -20.07
N ASP A 106 -1.35 -2.53 -20.98
CA ASP A 106 -0.87 -3.48 -21.99
C ASP A 106 0.47 -2.95 -22.51
N PRO A 107 1.56 -3.75 -22.51
CA PRO A 107 2.84 -3.32 -23.08
C PRO A 107 2.70 -2.67 -24.47
N ALA A 108 1.74 -3.12 -25.29
CA ALA A 108 1.41 -2.51 -26.58
C ALA A 108 0.84 -1.08 -26.43
N LEU A 109 0.00 -0.85 -25.42
CA LEU A 109 -0.55 0.47 -25.06
C LEU A 109 0.47 1.38 -24.38
N LYS A 110 1.49 0.85 -23.69
CA LYS A 110 2.59 1.67 -23.11
C LYS A 110 3.38 2.40 -24.20
N THR A 111 3.66 1.73 -25.32
CA THR A 111 4.32 2.33 -26.49
C THR A 111 3.42 3.25 -27.30
N ALA A 112 2.10 3.00 -27.35
CA ALA A 112 1.16 3.91 -28.02
C ALA A 112 0.97 5.19 -27.19
N PHE A 113 0.70 5.07 -25.89
CA PHE A 113 0.59 6.20 -24.98
C PHE A 113 1.85 7.06 -24.97
N ALA A 114 3.05 6.50 -24.81
CA ALA A 114 4.28 7.28 -24.83
C ALA A 114 4.56 7.97 -26.20
N ARG A 115 4.10 7.39 -27.32
CA ARG A 115 4.21 8.00 -28.65
C ARG A 115 3.17 9.09 -28.89
N ASP A 116 1.94 8.90 -28.39
CA ASP A 116 0.79 9.75 -28.71
C ASP A 116 0.53 10.83 -27.64
N TRP A 117 1.12 10.70 -26.44
CA TRP A 117 1.01 11.66 -25.34
C TRP A 117 1.48 13.08 -25.71
N GLY A 118 2.39 13.19 -26.69
CA GLY A 118 2.80 14.45 -27.29
C GLY A 118 2.12 14.80 -28.62
N GLY A 119 1.37 13.87 -29.22
CA GLY A 119 0.92 13.95 -30.62
C GLY A 119 -0.55 14.31 -30.81
N VAL A 120 -1.42 14.03 -29.83
CA VAL A 120 -2.87 14.27 -29.98
C VAL A 120 -3.37 15.22 -28.90
N ARG A 121 -3.03 16.50 -29.01
CA ARG A 121 -4.00 17.55 -28.66
C ARG A 121 -5.07 17.49 -29.75
N ALA A 122 -6.18 16.80 -29.47
CA ALA A 122 -7.32 16.78 -30.37
C ALA A 122 -7.70 18.23 -30.71
N LEU A 123 -7.60 18.58 -31.99
CA LEU A 123 -8.08 19.84 -32.54
C LEU A 123 -9.55 20.00 -32.16
N GLY A 124 -9.84 20.90 -31.21
CA GLY A 124 -11.21 21.35 -30.90
C GLY A 124 -11.96 20.62 -29.78
N GLY A 125 -11.36 19.67 -29.06
CA GLY A 125 -12.02 18.99 -27.94
C GLY A 125 -11.53 19.49 -26.58
N ASN A 126 -12.32 20.30 -25.87
CA ASN A 126 -12.07 20.67 -24.46
C ASN A 126 -12.29 19.51 -23.46
N ALA A 127 -12.41 18.27 -23.94
CA ALA A 127 -12.63 17.11 -23.08
C ALA A 127 -11.28 16.70 -22.41
N PRO A 128 -11.24 16.53 -21.09
CA PRO A 128 -10.06 15.96 -20.45
C PRO A 128 -9.80 14.54 -20.99
N PRO A 129 -8.52 14.13 -21.09
CA PRO A 129 -8.18 12.78 -21.54
C PRO A 129 -8.87 11.73 -20.64
N PRO A 130 -9.24 10.56 -21.19
CA PRO A 130 -9.87 9.51 -20.40
C PRO A 130 -8.94 9.10 -19.25
N GLY A 131 -9.44 9.18 -18.02
CA GLY A 131 -8.71 8.77 -16.82
C GLY A 131 -8.67 7.25 -16.65
N SER A 132 -7.77 6.78 -15.80
CA SER A 132 -7.72 5.38 -15.37
C SER A 132 -9.03 4.92 -14.70
N ILE A 133 -9.31 3.61 -14.69
CA ILE A 133 -10.46 3.06 -13.95
C ILE A 133 -10.38 3.47 -12.47
N ALA A 134 -9.19 3.40 -11.88
CA ALA A 134 -8.91 3.81 -10.51
C ALA A 134 -9.25 5.29 -10.27
N GLN A 135 -8.94 6.17 -11.23
CA GLN A 135 -9.27 7.59 -11.16
C GLN A 135 -10.78 7.81 -11.21
N VAL A 136 -11.48 7.17 -12.15
CA VAL A 136 -12.94 7.26 -12.26
C VAL A 136 -13.63 6.82 -10.96
N LEU A 137 -13.20 5.69 -10.39
CA LEU A 137 -13.71 5.18 -9.12
C LEU A 137 -13.43 6.15 -7.94
N ALA A 138 -12.22 6.70 -7.87
CA ALA A 138 -11.83 7.64 -6.84
C ALA A 138 -12.57 8.99 -6.96
N GLU A 139 -12.88 9.45 -8.17
CA GLU A 139 -13.68 10.65 -8.43
C GLU A 139 -15.15 10.43 -8.07
N ALA A 140 -15.69 9.24 -8.32
CA ALA A 140 -17.04 8.86 -7.93
C ALA A 140 -17.20 8.55 -6.43
N GLY A 141 -16.09 8.44 -5.67
CA GLY A 141 -16.11 8.03 -4.27
C GLY A 141 -16.62 6.60 -4.07
N ARG A 142 -16.37 5.71 -5.03
CA ARG A 142 -16.90 4.33 -5.03
C ARG A 142 -15.75 3.35 -5.18
N PHE A 143 -15.75 2.31 -4.35
CA PHE A 143 -14.81 1.20 -4.47
C PHE A 143 -15.34 -0.03 -3.73
N ALA A 144 -15.02 -1.20 -4.26
CA ALA A 144 -15.12 -2.46 -3.56
C ALA A 144 -13.88 -3.30 -3.92
N PRO A 145 -13.30 -4.07 -2.98
CA PRO A 145 -12.25 -5.02 -3.31
C PRO A 145 -12.71 -5.96 -4.43
N PRO A 146 -11.84 -6.30 -5.39
CA PRO A 146 -12.21 -7.20 -6.47
C PRO A 146 -12.55 -8.60 -5.91
N PRO A 147 -13.61 -9.25 -6.42
CA PRO A 147 -13.94 -10.61 -6.03
C PRO A 147 -12.79 -11.58 -6.39
N PRO A 148 -12.44 -12.55 -5.53
CA PRO A 148 -11.25 -13.39 -5.70
C PRO A 148 -11.31 -14.34 -6.90
N GLU A 149 -12.51 -14.71 -7.36
CA GLU A 149 -12.71 -15.73 -8.40
C GLU A 149 -13.24 -15.18 -9.73
N GLU A 150 -13.45 -13.86 -9.82
CA GLU A 150 -14.02 -13.25 -11.02
C GLU A 150 -13.08 -12.19 -11.63
N SER A 151 -12.78 -12.36 -12.91
CA SER A 151 -12.06 -11.34 -13.69
C SER A 151 -13.04 -10.25 -14.10
N THR A 152 -13.11 -9.20 -13.30
CA THR A 152 -13.91 -8.00 -13.56
C THR A 152 -13.00 -6.82 -13.90
N PRO A 153 -13.51 -5.72 -14.49
CA PRO A 153 -12.67 -4.53 -14.74
C PRO A 153 -12.00 -3.97 -13.47
N ILE A 154 -12.63 -4.10 -12.31
CA ILE A 154 -12.04 -3.66 -11.03
C ILE A 154 -10.89 -4.56 -10.55
N SER A 155 -10.79 -5.80 -11.06
CA SER A 155 -9.66 -6.71 -10.79
C SER A 155 -8.33 -6.19 -11.38
N SER A 156 -8.37 -5.22 -12.30
CA SER A 156 -7.18 -4.54 -12.83
C SER A 156 -6.72 -3.35 -11.98
N VAL A 157 -7.49 -2.95 -10.97
CA VAL A 157 -7.17 -1.82 -10.09
C VAL A 157 -6.44 -2.34 -8.86
N ASP A 158 -5.16 -1.97 -8.74
CA ASP A 158 -4.42 -2.19 -7.49
C ASP A 158 -4.72 -1.06 -6.50
N TYR A 159 -4.62 -1.34 -5.20
CA TYR A 159 -4.98 -0.38 -4.18
C TYR A 159 -4.12 -0.51 -2.93
N ALA A 160 -3.86 0.60 -2.28
CA ALA A 160 -3.24 0.64 -0.98
C ALA A 160 -4.29 0.75 0.12
N LEU A 161 -3.98 0.25 1.32
CA LEU A 161 -4.74 0.55 2.52
C LEU A 161 -4.18 1.80 3.22
N ARG A 162 -5.08 2.52 3.88
CA ARG A 162 -4.80 3.55 4.87
C ARG A 162 -5.36 3.09 6.21
N TRP A 163 -4.85 3.65 7.30
CA TRP A 163 -5.27 3.34 8.67
C TRP A 163 -4.88 4.46 9.63
N ASN A 164 -5.48 4.46 10.81
CA ASN A 164 -4.99 5.23 11.96
C ASN A 164 -3.77 4.51 12.56
N PRO A 165 -2.58 5.16 12.66
CA PRO A 165 -1.36 4.49 13.13
C PRO A 165 -1.48 3.88 14.53
N ALA A 166 -2.17 4.54 15.46
CA ALA A 166 -2.32 4.05 16.83
C ALA A 166 -3.25 2.83 16.89
N ALA A 167 -4.38 2.88 16.18
CA ALA A 167 -5.32 1.76 16.11
C ALA A 167 -4.75 0.56 15.35
N TYR A 168 -4.00 0.81 14.27
CA TYR A 168 -3.29 -0.24 13.54
C TYR A 168 -2.24 -0.92 14.41
N ARG A 169 -1.43 -0.14 15.14
CA ARG A 169 -0.51 -0.71 16.12
C ARG A 169 -1.22 -1.57 17.18
N ALA A 170 -2.37 -1.11 17.69
CA ALA A 170 -3.14 -1.87 18.67
C ALA A 170 -3.65 -3.21 18.09
N LEU A 171 -4.13 -3.20 16.85
CA LEU A 171 -4.51 -4.42 16.11
C LEU A 171 -3.35 -5.42 16.00
N LEU A 172 -2.11 -4.94 15.77
CA LEU A 172 -0.96 -5.82 15.57
C LEU A 172 -0.46 -6.54 16.84
N ILE A 173 -0.88 -6.09 18.02
CA ILE A 173 -0.45 -6.64 19.32
C ILE A 173 -1.58 -7.35 20.08
N GLU A 174 -2.77 -7.43 19.48
CA GLU A 174 -3.91 -8.24 19.94
C GLU A 174 -3.60 -9.73 19.76
#